data_AF-A0A3C1DLF4-F1
#
_entry.id   AF-A0A3C1DLF4-F1
#
_cell.length_a   1.000
_cell.length_b   1.000
_cell.length_c   1.000
_cell.angle_alpha   90.00
_cell.angle_beta   90.00
_cell.angle_gamma   90.00
#
_symmetry.space_group_name_H-M   'P 1'
#
loop_
_entity.id
_entity.type
_entity.pdbx_description
1 polymer ?
#
loop_
_entity_poly.entity_id
_entity_poly.type
_entity_poly.pdbx_seq_one_letter_code
_entity_poly.pdbx_strand_id
1 'polypeptide(L)'
;MNEPAQDPIRIVGGYEAAPTTEERAQVCFREMESIGAFDRSLICVASPTGVGYVSYTFVESLEYLTRGDCATVIPQYALVPSAMALFDTADGVALQRRVLELARDRIAQLPPDRRPKLVQFGESLGAQVALDVAYPAGAAEFDELGLDAGLYLGVPFRSASWNSWWNARNLFDPQERLLLVADSEVLSERAPDLPTTPKHVMVVHDDDPVNKFSYRLVVRPPWWMGPPKTRPPKVPRETIWRPVTTFVLTIIDLLNGMDFKPGEFIRKGHDYRMDSRGATAVAFGLPCSDEQADAIDNALRIREQDWAARRLVAR
;
A
#
# COMPACT_ATOMS: atom_id res chain seq x y z
N MET A 1 -2.53 -12.28 22.55
CA MET A 1 -1.08 -12.53 22.71
C MET A 1 -0.60 -12.34 24.16
N ASN A 2 -1.34 -11.69 25.08
CA ASN A 2 -0.96 -11.54 26.51
C ASN A 2 0.45 -10.96 26.76
N GLU A 3 0.99 -10.28 25.76
CA GLU A 3 2.29 -9.62 25.80
C GLU A 3 2.09 -8.13 26.15
N PRO A 4 3.06 -7.48 26.82
CA PRO A 4 3.03 -6.04 27.02
C PRO A 4 2.92 -5.30 25.68
N ALA A 5 2.01 -4.33 25.64
CA ALA A 5 1.76 -3.49 24.48
C ALA A 5 1.69 -2.02 24.91
N GLN A 6 1.90 -1.13 23.95
CA GLN A 6 1.73 0.31 24.12
C GLN A 6 0.55 0.79 23.28
N ASP A 7 0.01 1.97 23.60
CA ASP A 7 -1.01 2.58 22.74
C ASP A 7 -0.36 3.05 21.42
N PRO A 8 -0.85 2.59 20.26
CA PRO A 8 -0.30 3.02 18.98
C PRO A 8 -0.66 4.47 18.66
N ILE A 9 0.19 5.13 17.88
CA ILE A 9 -0.05 6.50 17.42
C ILE A 9 -0.68 6.46 16.04
N ARG A 10 -1.81 7.16 15.86
CA ARG A 10 -2.44 7.40 14.56
C ARG A 10 -2.60 8.91 14.36
N ILE A 11 -1.90 9.46 13.36
CA ILE A 11 -1.92 10.89 13.03
C ILE A 11 -2.64 11.07 11.71
N VAL A 12 -3.63 11.97 11.68
CA VAL A 12 -4.33 12.33 10.44
C VAL A 12 -4.05 13.79 10.12
N GLY A 13 -3.23 14.02 9.08
CA GLY A 13 -3.00 15.35 8.54
C GLY A 13 -4.18 15.76 7.68
N GLY A 14 -5.19 16.39 8.28
CA GLY A 14 -6.45 16.72 7.60
C GLY A 14 -6.25 17.62 6.38
N TYR A 15 -6.98 17.35 5.30
CA TYR A 15 -6.88 18.13 4.05
C TYR A 15 -7.17 19.63 4.26
N GLU A 16 -8.14 19.97 5.10
CA GLU A 16 -8.53 21.35 5.38
C GLU A 16 -7.63 22.05 6.40
N ALA A 17 -6.62 21.37 6.95
CA ALA A 17 -5.77 21.92 8.00
C ALA A 17 -4.86 23.07 7.52
N ALA A 18 -4.58 23.14 6.22
CA ALA A 18 -3.81 24.22 5.59
C ALA A 18 -4.12 24.32 4.08
N PRO A 19 -3.87 25.47 3.44
CA PRO A 19 -4.25 25.68 2.04
C PRO A 19 -3.29 25.04 1.03
N THR A 20 -1.99 24.96 1.34
CA THR A 20 -0.97 24.41 0.42
C THR A 20 -0.44 23.05 0.86
N THR A 21 0.09 22.28 -0.10
CA THR A 21 0.76 20.99 0.15
C THR A 21 1.92 21.11 1.14
N GLU A 22 2.76 22.14 1.02
CA GLU A 22 3.86 22.37 1.97
C GLU A 22 3.34 22.63 3.38
N GLU A 23 2.38 23.53 3.54
CA GLU A 23 1.85 23.85 4.87
C GLU A 23 1.13 22.65 5.49
N ARG A 24 0.42 21.83 4.69
CA ARG A 24 -0.17 20.57 5.15
C ARG A 24 0.89 19.58 5.62
N ALA A 25 1.99 19.44 4.87
CA ALA A 25 3.12 18.59 5.28
C ALA A 25 3.71 19.06 6.61
N GLN A 26 3.87 20.38 6.77
CA GLN A 26 4.37 20.99 8.01
C GLN A 26 3.41 20.80 9.19
N VAL A 27 2.10 20.90 8.99
CA VAL A 27 1.10 20.56 10.02
C VAL A 27 1.25 19.11 10.45
N CYS A 28 1.32 18.20 9.48
CA CYS A 28 1.45 16.77 9.73
C CYS A 28 2.74 16.46 10.50
N PHE A 29 3.87 17.05 10.09
CA PHE A 29 5.16 16.89 10.77
C PHE A 29 5.14 17.44 12.20
N ARG A 30 4.57 18.62 12.45
CA ARG A 30 4.42 19.14 13.82
C ARG A 30 3.61 18.21 14.72
N GLU A 31 2.58 17.55 14.17
CA GLU A 31 1.79 16.58 14.91
C GLU A 31 2.57 15.29 15.20
N MET A 32 3.44 14.87 14.28
CA MET A 32 4.39 13.77 14.54
C MET A 32 5.32 14.09 15.70
N GLU A 33 5.82 15.32 15.79
CA GLU A 33 6.66 15.76 16.90
C GLU A 33 5.87 15.87 18.21
N SER A 34 4.66 16.43 18.17
CA SER A 34 3.85 16.71 19.37
C SER A 34 3.37 15.44 20.09
N ILE A 35 3.04 14.39 19.34
CA ILE A 35 2.51 13.11 19.87
C ILE A 35 3.63 12.09 20.13
N GLY A 36 4.88 12.42 19.81
CA GLY A 36 6.02 11.52 20.06
C GLY A 36 6.11 10.37 19.06
N ALA A 37 5.79 10.60 17.78
CA ALA A 37 5.93 9.59 16.73
C ALA A 37 7.38 9.10 16.60
N PHE A 38 8.35 10.00 16.83
CA PHE A 38 9.79 9.71 16.78
C PHE A 38 10.33 8.94 17.99
N ASP A 39 9.52 8.69 19.03
CA ASP A 39 9.87 7.81 20.15
C ASP A 39 9.48 6.35 19.90
N ARG A 40 8.79 6.05 18.79
CA ARG A 40 8.43 4.70 18.37
C ARG A 40 9.58 4.00 17.67
N SER A 41 9.56 2.67 17.59
CA SER A 41 10.53 1.94 16.77
C SER A 41 10.21 1.96 15.26
N LEU A 42 8.97 2.28 14.88
CA LEU A 42 8.54 2.32 13.48
C LEU A 42 7.54 3.46 13.21
N ILE A 43 7.82 4.23 12.17
CA ILE A 43 6.92 5.26 11.61
C ILE A 43 6.49 4.80 10.22
N CYS A 44 5.19 4.69 9.99
CA CYS A 44 4.60 4.40 8.68
C CYS A 44 3.88 5.62 8.14
N VAL A 45 4.34 6.17 7.01
CA VAL A 45 3.58 7.18 6.26
C VAL A 45 2.63 6.46 5.28
N ALA A 46 1.36 6.35 5.67
CA ALA A 46 0.34 5.62 4.93
C ALA A 46 -0.45 6.57 4.02
N SER A 47 -0.25 6.47 2.72
CA SER A 47 -0.98 7.26 1.72
C SER A 47 -2.46 6.85 1.68
N PRO A 48 -3.40 7.77 1.97
CA PRO A 48 -4.81 7.46 1.89
C PRO A 48 -5.33 7.42 0.45
N THR A 49 -6.52 6.86 0.27
CA THR A 49 -7.33 7.08 -0.94
C THR A 49 -7.95 8.48 -0.93
N GLY A 50 -8.61 8.88 -2.02
CA GLY A 50 -9.17 10.24 -2.19
C GLY A 50 -10.19 10.69 -1.14
N VAL A 51 -10.77 9.76 -0.39
CA VAL A 51 -11.68 10.02 0.74
C VAL A 51 -10.96 10.08 2.10
N GLY A 52 -9.62 10.03 2.11
CA GLY A 52 -8.82 10.01 3.33
C GLY A 52 -8.75 8.63 4.01
N TYR A 53 -9.20 7.56 3.34
CA TYR A 53 -9.25 6.21 3.90
C TYR A 53 -7.94 5.45 3.73
N VAL A 54 -7.50 4.80 4.81
CA VAL A 54 -6.43 3.78 4.85
C VAL A 54 -7.04 2.49 5.40
N SER A 55 -6.64 1.34 4.85
CA SER A 55 -7.15 0.03 5.24
C SER A 55 -6.93 -0.26 6.72
N TYR A 56 -8.02 -0.50 7.45
CA TYR A 56 -7.93 -0.84 8.88
C TYR A 56 -7.18 -2.16 9.08
N THR A 57 -7.30 -3.12 8.15
CA THR A 57 -6.59 -4.40 8.24
C THR A 57 -5.08 -4.21 8.21
N PHE A 58 -4.57 -3.27 7.40
CA PHE A 58 -3.17 -2.90 7.42
C PHE A 58 -2.77 -2.23 8.73
N VAL A 59 -3.49 -1.17 9.13
CA VAL A 59 -3.15 -0.38 10.32
C VAL A 59 -3.12 -1.27 11.56
N GLU A 60 -4.14 -2.10 11.76
CA GLU A 60 -4.22 -2.96 12.93
C GLU A 60 -3.26 -4.14 12.84
N SER A 61 -2.95 -4.66 11.65
CA SER A 61 -1.86 -5.63 11.49
C SER A 61 -0.53 -5.04 11.95
N LEU A 62 -0.21 -3.82 11.52
CA LEU A 62 1.01 -3.13 11.95
C LEU A 62 1.05 -2.97 13.47
N GLU A 63 -0.05 -2.53 14.08
CA GLU A 63 -0.17 -2.34 15.52
C GLU A 63 -0.03 -3.65 16.30
N TYR A 64 -0.66 -4.73 15.85
CA TYR A 64 -0.48 -6.02 16.51
C TYR A 64 0.95 -6.54 16.36
N LEU A 65 1.54 -6.45 15.17
CA LEU A 65 2.88 -6.93 14.87
C LEU A 65 3.97 -6.14 15.61
N THR A 66 3.74 -4.85 15.90
CA THR A 66 4.65 -4.01 16.70
C THR A 66 4.26 -3.93 18.17
N ARG A 67 3.17 -4.59 18.59
CA ARG A 67 2.57 -4.45 19.93
C ARG A 67 2.28 -2.98 20.29
N GLY A 68 1.87 -2.20 19.29
CA GLY A 68 1.55 -0.78 19.38
C GLY A 68 2.76 0.14 19.44
N ASP A 69 3.99 -0.38 19.31
CA ASP A 69 5.20 0.45 19.18
C ASP A 69 5.38 0.96 17.73
N CYS A 70 4.36 1.68 17.25
CA CYS A 70 4.37 2.28 15.92
C CYS A 70 3.60 3.60 15.90
N ALA A 71 3.95 4.45 14.93
CA ALA A 71 3.17 5.61 14.54
C ALA A 71 2.74 5.48 13.06
N THR A 72 1.44 5.55 12.81
CA THR A 72 0.89 5.63 11.44
C THR A 72 0.48 7.06 11.15
N VAL A 73 1.02 7.64 10.08
CA VAL A 73 0.79 9.00 9.64
C VAL A 73 0.01 8.98 8.34
N ILE A 74 -1.15 9.64 8.31
CA ILE A 74 -2.08 9.64 7.18
C ILE A 74 -2.20 11.08 6.65
N PRO A 75 -1.36 11.48 5.68
CA PRO A 75 -1.46 12.80 5.07
C PRO A 75 -2.61 12.83 4.05
N GLN A 76 -3.72 13.49 4.39
CA GLN A 76 -4.88 13.61 3.50
C GLN A 76 -4.65 14.70 2.45
N TYR A 77 -4.72 14.31 1.18
CA TYR A 77 -4.57 15.24 0.04
C TYR A 77 -5.89 15.55 -0.67
N ALA A 78 -6.99 14.89 -0.27
CA ALA A 78 -8.29 15.07 -0.92
C ALA A 78 -9.46 14.73 0.03
N LEU A 79 -10.62 15.31 -0.26
CA LEU A 79 -11.94 15.01 0.32
C LEU A 79 -12.98 14.79 -0.80
N VAL A 80 -12.62 13.99 -1.80
CA VAL A 80 -13.54 13.67 -2.90
C VAL A 80 -13.79 12.17 -2.97
N PRO A 81 -14.98 11.72 -3.41
CA PRO A 81 -15.23 10.31 -3.65
C PRO A 81 -14.10 9.71 -4.49
N SER A 82 -13.62 8.52 -4.15
CA SER A 82 -12.41 7.94 -4.75
C SER A 82 -12.45 7.87 -6.28
N ALA A 83 -13.64 7.79 -6.89
CA ALA A 83 -13.85 7.83 -8.33
C ALA A 83 -13.55 9.21 -8.98
N MET A 84 -13.63 10.32 -8.23
CA MET A 84 -13.25 11.65 -8.68
C MET A 84 -11.78 11.97 -8.41
N ALA A 85 -11.21 11.45 -7.32
CA ALA A 85 -9.75 11.45 -7.10
C ALA A 85 -8.99 10.60 -8.14
N LEU A 86 -9.71 9.82 -8.95
CA LEU A 86 -9.12 9.19 -10.12
C LEU A 86 -8.46 10.23 -11.04
N PHE A 87 -8.84 11.50 -11.11
CA PHE A 87 -8.29 12.35 -12.16
C PHE A 87 -6.89 12.91 -11.90
N ASP A 88 -6.47 13.10 -10.64
CA ASP A 88 -5.13 13.60 -10.33
C ASP A 88 -4.68 13.19 -8.91
N THR A 89 -3.47 12.66 -8.80
CA THR A 89 -2.81 12.30 -7.54
C THR A 89 -1.55 13.10 -7.28
N ALA A 90 -1.23 14.11 -8.10
CA ALA A 90 0.01 14.88 -8.00
C ALA A 90 0.18 15.54 -6.63
N ASP A 91 -0.87 16.16 -6.09
CA ASP A 91 -0.87 16.75 -4.75
C ASP A 91 -0.63 15.69 -3.66
N GLY A 92 -1.20 14.50 -3.81
CA GLY A 92 -0.96 13.37 -2.91
C GLY A 92 0.49 12.91 -2.93
N VAL A 93 1.08 12.77 -4.12
CA VAL A 93 2.49 12.38 -4.29
C VAL A 93 3.41 13.44 -3.69
N ALA A 94 3.15 14.73 -3.97
CA ALA A 94 3.91 15.83 -3.41
C ALA A 94 3.81 15.90 -1.88
N LEU A 95 2.60 15.72 -1.33
CA LEU A 95 2.37 15.71 0.11
C LEU A 95 3.08 14.55 0.81
N GLN A 96 2.91 13.33 0.29
CA GLN A 96 3.56 12.12 0.81
C GLN A 96 5.08 12.27 0.78
N ARG A 97 5.65 12.67 -0.36
CA ARG A 97 7.09 12.91 -0.50
C ARG A 97 7.57 13.93 0.54
N ARG A 98 6.84 15.03 0.71
CA ARG A 98 7.26 16.09 1.63
C ARG A 98 7.24 15.66 3.09
N VAL A 99 6.24 14.88 3.51
CA VAL A 99 6.18 14.30 4.86
C VAL A 99 7.34 13.31 5.09
N LEU A 100 7.69 12.51 4.08
CA LEU A 100 8.84 11.60 4.14
C LEU A 100 10.17 12.36 4.29
N GLU A 101 10.38 13.42 3.50
CA GLU A 101 11.57 14.26 3.60
C GLU A 101 11.73 14.85 5.01
N LEU A 102 10.66 15.44 5.56
CA LEU A 102 10.67 16.02 6.90
C LEU A 102 10.95 14.96 7.98
N ALA A 103 10.33 13.78 7.85
CA ALA A 103 10.56 12.66 8.76
C ALA A 103 12.01 12.16 8.69
N ARG A 104 12.54 11.92 7.49
CA ARG A 104 13.94 11.53 7.26
C ARG A 104 14.91 12.51 7.88
N ASP A 105 14.72 13.81 7.63
CA ASP A 105 15.61 14.86 8.12
C ASP A 105 15.59 14.91 9.67
N ARG A 106 14.43 14.68 10.29
CA ARG A 106 14.31 14.60 11.74
C ARG A 106 14.95 13.34 12.32
N ILE A 107 14.75 12.18 11.68
CA ILE A 107 15.35 10.90 12.07
C ILE A 107 16.87 10.97 12.01
N ALA A 108 17.43 11.63 10.99
CA ALA A 108 18.88 11.81 10.84
C ALA A 108 19.52 12.56 12.02
N GLN A 109 18.75 13.40 12.72
CA GLN A 109 19.20 14.14 13.90
C GLN A 109 19.13 13.34 15.21
N LEU A 110 18.46 12.17 15.21
CA LEU A 110 18.38 11.31 16.38
C LEU A 110 19.67 10.47 16.56
N PRO A 111 20.03 10.11 17.81
CA PRO A 111 21.08 9.14 18.09
C PRO A 111 20.86 7.85 17.28
N PRO A 112 21.90 7.26 16.66
CA PRO A 112 21.75 6.09 15.76
C PRO A 112 21.00 4.90 16.37
N ASP A 113 21.14 4.68 17.67
CA ASP A 113 20.50 3.61 18.46
C ASP A 113 19.02 3.88 18.78
N ARG A 114 18.52 5.09 18.48
CA ARG A 114 17.14 5.53 18.75
C ARG A 114 16.37 5.92 17.50
N ARG A 115 16.90 5.63 16.30
CA ARG A 115 16.24 5.98 15.04
C ARG A 115 15.08 5.01 14.77
N PRO A 116 13.83 5.50 14.61
CA PRO A 116 12.75 4.64 14.11
C PRO A 116 13.06 4.18 12.69
N LYS A 117 12.54 3.02 12.32
CA LYS A 117 12.39 2.66 10.90
C LYS A 117 11.35 3.57 10.27
N LEU A 118 11.66 4.13 9.11
CA LEU A 118 10.70 4.88 8.29
C LEU A 118 10.21 3.98 7.17
N VAL A 119 8.91 3.68 7.17
CA VAL A 119 8.27 2.88 6.13
C VAL A 119 7.11 3.63 5.50
N GLN A 120 6.64 3.15 4.34
CA GLN A 120 5.44 3.68 3.72
C GLN A 120 4.46 2.60 3.29
N PHE A 121 3.20 2.99 3.18
CA PHE A 121 2.14 2.09 2.76
C PHE A 121 1.16 2.79 1.82
N GLY A 122 0.58 2.02 0.91
CA GLY A 122 -0.60 2.44 0.18
C GLY A 122 -1.39 1.25 -0.36
N GLU A 123 -2.71 1.42 -0.45
CA GLU A 123 -3.62 0.48 -1.10
C GLU A 123 -4.38 1.23 -2.22
N SER A 124 -4.54 0.59 -3.38
CA SER A 124 -5.28 1.16 -4.51
C SER A 124 -4.73 2.54 -4.94
N LEU A 125 -5.54 3.60 -4.91
CA LEU A 125 -5.08 4.97 -5.16
C LEU A 125 -3.97 5.43 -4.19
N GLY A 126 -4.01 4.98 -2.93
CA GLY A 126 -2.93 5.22 -1.98
C GLY A 126 -1.64 4.52 -2.40
N ALA A 127 -1.74 3.30 -2.95
CA ALA A 127 -0.59 2.58 -3.51
C ALA A 127 0.02 3.33 -4.70
N GLN A 128 -0.81 3.94 -5.55
CA GLN A 128 -0.33 4.83 -6.60
C GLN A 128 0.45 6.01 -6.02
N VAL A 129 -0.11 6.73 -5.04
CA VAL A 129 0.55 7.89 -4.42
C VAL A 129 1.89 7.50 -3.82
N ALA A 130 1.93 6.46 -2.99
CA ALA A 130 3.15 6.01 -2.30
C ALA A 130 4.21 5.50 -3.28
N LEU A 131 3.82 4.83 -4.38
CA LEU A 131 4.78 4.31 -5.36
C LEU A 131 5.28 5.42 -6.31
N ASP A 132 4.43 6.38 -6.67
CA ASP A 132 4.76 7.46 -7.61
C ASP A 132 5.69 8.53 -7.00
N VAL A 133 6.00 8.47 -5.70
CA VAL A 133 7.08 9.28 -5.09
C VAL A 133 8.45 8.99 -5.71
N ALA A 134 8.64 7.81 -6.31
CA ALA A 134 9.87 7.47 -7.04
C ALA A 134 9.92 8.00 -8.47
N TYR A 135 8.81 8.49 -9.03
CA TYR A 135 8.78 9.00 -10.39
C TYR A 135 9.21 10.48 -10.43
N PRO A 136 10.01 10.91 -11.44
CA PRO A 136 10.60 10.13 -12.54
C PRO A 136 11.99 9.55 -12.23
N ALA A 137 12.54 9.79 -11.04
CA ALA A 137 13.95 9.51 -10.70
C ALA A 137 14.31 8.01 -10.68
N GLY A 138 13.34 7.13 -10.39
CA GLY A 138 13.54 5.70 -10.25
C GLY A 138 13.56 5.25 -8.78
N ALA A 139 13.66 3.94 -8.57
CA ALA A 139 13.55 3.32 -7.26
C ALA A 139 14.65 3.74 -6.25
N ALA A 140 15.75 4.34 -6.71
CA ALA A 140 16.77 4.91 -5.83
C ALA A 140 16.21 6.06 -4.96
N GLU A 141 15.17 6.75 -5.44
CA GLU A 141 14.49 7.82 -4.69
C GLU A 141 13.96 7.34 -3.34
N PHE A 142 13.59 6.07 -3.19
CA PHE A 142 13.13 5.56 -1.90
C PHE A 142 14.24 5.60 -0.84
N ASP A 143 15.49 5.31 -1.23
CA ASP A 143 16.65 5.41 -0.33
C ASP A 143 16.95 6.88 0.00
N GLU A 144 16.85 7.78 -0.99
CA GLU A 144 17.01 9.23 -0.78
C GLU A 144 15.96 9.78 0.17
N LEU A 145 14.74 9.24 0.17
CA LEU A 145 13.67 9.55 1.12
C LEU A 145 13.84 8.86 2.48
N GLY A 146 14.92 8.08 2.67
CA GLY A 146 15.23 7.41 3.93
C GLY A 146 14.28 6.26 4.28
N LEU A 147 13.59 5.69 3.28
CA LEU A 147 12.69 4.56 3.52
C LEU A 147 13.47 3.28 3.77
N ASP A 148 13.21 2.65 4.90
CA ASP A 148 13.66 1.29 5.22
C ASP A 148 12.85 0.24 4.44
N ALA A 149 11.55 0.50 4.28
CA ALA A 149 10.67 -0.37 3.52
C ALA A 149 9.39 0.31 2.99
N GLY A 150 8.68 -0.37 2.08
CA GLY A 150 7.35 0.05 1.61
C GLY A 150 6.49 -1.11 1.14
N LEU A 151 5.18 -1.00 1.37
CA LEU A 151 4.19 -1.99 0.96
C LEU A 151 3.09 -1.34 0.12
N TYR A 152 2.84 -1.88 -1.07
CA TYR A 152 1.88 -1.36 -2.04
C TYR A 152 0.90 -2.45 -2.47
N LEU A 153 -0.36 -2.32 -2.08
CA LEU A 153 -1.41 -3.29 -2.37
C LEU A 153 -2.25 -2.80 -3.55
N GLY A 154 -2.33 -3.60 -4.62
CA GLY A 154 -3.20 -3.30 -5.76
C GLY A 154 -2.87 -2.02 -6.50
N VAL A 155 -1.58 -1.78 -6.78
CA VAL A 155 -1.13 -0.59 -7.53
C VAL A 155 -1.91 -0.46 -8.84
N PRO A 156 -2.63 0.66 -9.08
CA PRO A 156 -3.40 0.86 -10.30
C PRO A 156 -2.52 0.87 -11.56
N PHE A 157 -3.07 0.41 -12.67
CA PHE A 157 -2.36 0.31 -13.96
C PHE A 157 -1.73 1.61 -14.48
N ARG A 158 -2.21 2.76 -13.98
CA ARG A 158 -1.86 4.10 -14.46
C ARG A 158 -0.74 4.75 -13.66
N SER A 159 -0.30 4.15 -12.57
CA SER A 159 0.80 4.68 -11.74
C SER A 159 2.05 4.87 -12.60
N ALA A 160 2.65 6.05 -12.53
CA ALA A 160 3.79 6.41 -13.36
C ALA A 160 5.02 5.53 -13.05
N SER A 161 5.27 5.25 -11.77
CA SER A 161 6.33 4.35 -11.31
C SER A 161 6.09 2.91 -11.77
N TRP A 162 4.86 2.39 -11.65
CA TRP A 162 4.50 1.05 -12.13
C TRP A 162 4.78 0.90 -13.62
N ASN A 163 4.32 1.86 -14.43
CA ASN A 163 4.53 1.83 -15.87
C ASN A 163 6.01 1.95 -16.23
N SER A 164 6.77 2.78 -15.53
CA SER A 164 8.20 2.95 -15.78
C SER A 164 8.98 1.68 -15.42
N TRP A 165 8.67 1.08 -14.26
CA TRP A 165 9.22 -0.20 -13.84
C TRP A 165 8.93 -1.32 -14.84
N TRP A 166 7.70 -1.42 -15.35
CA TRP A 166 7.35 -2.47 -16.31
C TRP A 166 8.01 -2.27 -17.68
N ASN A 167 8.06 -1.04 -18.18
CA ASN A 167 8.54 -0.76 -19.53
C ASN A 167 10.07 -0.64 -19.62
N ALA A 168 10.75 -0.28 -18.52
CA ALA A 168 12.18 -0.03 -18.47
C ALA A 168 12.79 -0.38 -17.10
N ARG A 169 12.56 -1.61 -16.62
CA ARG A 169 12.99 -2.06 -15.28
C ARG A 169 14.46 -1.82 -14.99
N ASN A 170 15.34 -2.10 -15.95
CA ASN A 170 16.79 -1.92 -15.79
C ASN A 170 17.23 -0.46 -15.67
N LEU A 171 16.39 0.50 -16.09
CA LEU A 171 16.64 1.93 -15.93
C LEU A 171 15.95 2.46 -14.66
N PHE A 172 14.71 2.03 -14.41
CA PHE A 172 13.92 2.53 -13.28
C PHE A 172 14.33 1.90 -11.94
N ASP A 173 14.71 0.62 -11.93
CA ASP A 173 15.06 -0.15 -10.74
C ASP A 173 16.29 -1.05 -10.97
N PRO A 174 17.48 -0.45 -11.22
CA PRO A 174 18.69 -1.19 -11.57
C PRO A 174 19.25 -2.06 -10.44
N GLN A 175 18.88 -1.80 -9.18
CA GLN A 175 19.33 -2.58 -8.02
C GLN A 175 18.21 -3.46 -7.46
N GLU A 176 17.13 -3.66 -8.22
CA GLU A 176 16.03 -4.57 -7.89
C GLU A 176 15.41 -4.32 -6.50
N ARG A 177 15.23 -3.05 -6.13
CA ARG A 177 14.58 -2.62 -4.87
C ARG A 177 13.11 -3.01 -4.81
N LEU A 178 12.45 -3.11 -5.97
CA LEU A 178 11.04 -3.43 -6.09
C LEU A 178 10.81 -4.92 -6.34
N LEU A 179 9.99 -5.53 -5.48
CA LEU A 179 9.54 -6.90 -5.58
C LEU A 179 8.04 -6.94 -5.91
N LEU A 180 7.67 -7.62 -7.00
CA LEU A 180 6.29 -7.94 -7.33
C LEU A 180 5.96 -9.37 -6.92
N VAL A 181 4.86 -9.54 -6.20
CA VAL A 181 4.29 -10.84 -5.79
C VAL A 181 2.77 -10.85 -6.02
N ALA A 182 2.23 -12.05 -6.19
CA ALA A 182 0.82 -12.25 -6.51
C ALA A 182 -0.10 -12.26 -5.27
N ASP A 183 0.48 -12.44 -4.08
CA ASP A 183 -0.18 -12.48 -2.77
C ASP A 183 0.88 -12.58 -1.65
N SER A 184 0.42 -12.52 -0.40
CA SER A 184 1.25 -12.61 0.80
C SER A 184 1.82 -14.01 1.09
N GLU A 185 1.21 -15.08 0.58
CA GLU A 185 1.72 -16.45 0.71
C GLU A 185 2.98 -16.62 -0.14
N VAL A 186 2.92 -16.25 -1.41
CA VAL A 186 4.07 -16.22 -2.33
C VAL A 186 5.17 -15.32 -1.80
N LEU A 187 4.83 -14.19 -1.17
CA LEU A 187 5.82 -13.34 -0.51
C LEU A 187 6.54 -14.07 0.63
N SER A 188 5.79 -14.78 1.47
CA SER A 188 6.33 -15.53 2.61
C SER A 188 7.20 -16.69 2.16
N GLU A 189 6.81 -17.40 1.11
CA GLU A 189 7.61 -18.48 0.49
C GLU A 189 8.94 -17.96 -0.07
N ARG A 190 8.94 -16.76 -0.66
CA ARG A 190 10.15 -16.16 -1.24
C ARG A 190 11.03 -15.46 -0.21
N ALA A 191 10.48 -15.06 0.94
CA ALA A 191 11.18 -14.29 1.96
C ALA A 191 12.56 -14.84 2.37
N PRO A 192 12.76 -16.17 2.56
CA PRO A 192 14.06 -16.73 2.93
C PRO A 192 15.15 -16.54 1.87
N ASP A 193 14.76 -16.43 0.59
CA ASP A 193 15.70 -16.36 -0.54
C ASP A 193 15.96 -14.91 -0.99
N LEU A 194 15.26 -13.93 -0.42
CA LEU A 194 15.43 -12.52 -0.77
C LEU A 194 16.66 -11.95 -0.03
N PRO A 195 17.62 -11.33 -0.73
CA PRO A 195 18.74 -10.68 -0.08
C PRO A 195 18.23 -9.55 0.82
N THR A 196 18.53 -9.63 2.12
CA THR A 196 18.21 -8.63 3.16
C THR A 196 16.87 -7.93 2.95
N THR A 197 15.74 -8.62 3.18
CA THR A 197 14.33 -8.13 3.14
C THR A 197 13.97 -7.16 2.00
N PRO A 198 12.97 -7.47 1.15
CA PRO A 198 12.63 -6.59 0.03
C PRO A 198 12.26 -5.19 0.55
N LYS A 199 13.03 -4.17 0.15
CA LYS A 199 12.76 -2.80 0.57
C LYS A 199 11.38 -2.35 0.10
N HIS A 200 10.92 -2.74 -1.09
CA HIS A 200 9.64 -2.25 -1.61
C HIS A 200 8.81 -3.38 -2.24
N VAL A 201 7.75 -3.80 -1.56
CA VAL A 201 6.90 -4.93 -1.96
C VAL A 201 5.60 -4.44 -2.59
N MET A 202 5.37 -4.84 -3.84
CA MET A 202 4.10 -4.68 -4.54
C MET A 202 3.35 -6.01 -4.52
N VAL A 203 2.19 -6.05 -3.87
CA VAL A 203 1.27 -7.19 -3.89
C VAL A 203 0.14 -6.87 -4.85
N VAL A 204 0.01 -7.64 -5.92
CA VAL A 204 -1.01 -7.44 -6.94
C VAL A 204 -1.60 -8.78 -7.33
N HIS A 205 -2.88 -9.00 -7.05
CA HIS A 205 -3.54 -10.24 -7.41
C HIS A 205 -3.59 -10.42 -8.93
N ASP A 206 -3.45 -11.67 -9.39
CA ASP A 206 -3.48 -11.96 -10.82
C ASP A 206 -4.86 -11.70 -11.45
N ASP A 207 -5.91 -11.74 -10.62
CA ASP A 207 -7.30 -11.44 -10.95
C ASP A 207 -7.75 -10.02 -10.55
N ASP A 208 -6.85 -9.11 -10.16
CA ASP A 208 -7.21 -7.73 -9.79
C ASP A 208 -7.44 -6.83 -11.03
N PRO A 209 -8.69 -6.48 -11.38
CA PRO A 209 -8.96 -5.66 -12.56
C PRO A 209 -8.43 -4.22 -12.44
N VAL A 210 -8.21 -3.69 -11.22
CA VAL A 210 -7.70 -2.32 -11.02
C VAL A 210 -6.27 -2.18 -11.53
N ASN A 211 -5.43 -3.22 -11.36
CA ASN A 211 -4.10 -3.27 -11.94
C ASN A 211 -4.10 -3.73 -13.40
N LYS A 212 -5.01 -4.65 -13.76
CA LYS A 212 -5.02 -5.26 -15.10
C LYS A 212 -5.68 -4.38 -16.16
N PHE A 213 -6.52 -3.41 -15.78
CA PHE A 213 -7.12 -2.46 -16.71
C PHE A 213 -6.04 -1.62 -17.41
N SER A 214 -6.34 -1.05 -18.58
CA SER A 214 -5.54 0.03 -19.16
C SER A 214 -6.31 0.74 -20.25
N TYR A 215 -6.24 2.07 -20.29
CA TYR A 215 -6.73 2.83 -21.46
C TYR A 215 -6.03 2.41 -22.76
N ARG A 216 -4.79 1.92 -22.65
CA ARG A 216 -4.03 1.42 -23.80
C ARG A 216 -4.58 0.10 -24.35
N LEU A 217 -5.45 -0.62 -23.63
CA LEU A 217 -6.10 -1.85 -24.14
C LEU A 217 -6.86 -1.62 -25.45
N VAL A 218 -7.28 -0.38 -25.72
CA VAL A 218 -7.92 0.02 -26.98
C VAL A 218 -6.97 -0.13 -28.18
N VAL A 219 -5.65 -0.01 -27.96
CA VAL A 219 -4.65 0.11 -29.05
C VAL A 219 -3.42 -0.79 -28.89
N ARG A 220 -3.18 -1.37 -27.71
CA ARG A 220 -2.02 -2.22 -27.40
C ARG A 220 -2.41 -3.35 -26.43
N PRO A 221 -1.91 -4.59 -26.64
CA PRO A 221 -2.12 -5.67 -25.68
C PRO A 221 -1.45 -5.35 -24.34
N PRO A 222 -2.07 -5.74 -23.21
CA PRO A 222 -1.52 -5.51 -21.88
C PRO A 222 -0.39 -6.50 -21.58
N TRP A 223 0.42 -6.17 -20.59
CA TRP A 223 1.59 -6.96 -20.21
C TRP A 223 1.26 -8.41 -19.80
N TRP A 224 0.10 -8.62 -19.20
CA TRP A 224 -0.38 -9.92 -18.72
C TRP A 224 -1.04 -10.78 -19.83
N MET A 225 -1.21 -10.26 -21.05
CA MET A 225 -1.66 -11.02 -22.24
C MET A 225 -0.52 -11.45 -23.17
N GLY A 226 0.66 -11.71 -22.60
CA GLY A 226 1.77 -12.36 -23.31
C GLY A 226 1.40 -13.77 -23.85
N PRO A 227 2.39 -14.52 -24.38
CA PRO A 227 2.17 -15.90 -24.84
C PRO A 227 1.40 -16.73 -23.80
N PRO A 228 0.41 -17.58 -24.17
CA PRO A 228 -0.45 -18.29 -23.22
C PRO A 228 0.29 -19.08 -22.13
N LYS A 229 1.49 -19.57 -22.44
CA LYS A 229 2.35 -20.33 -21.50
C LYS A 229 2.98 -19.48 -20.39
N THR A 230 3.10 -18.16 -20.59
CA THR A 230 3.79 -17.23 -19.70
C THR A 230 2.83 -16.24 -19.02
N ARG A 231 1.52 -16.45 -19.15
CA ARG A 231 0.52 -15.58 -18.51
C ARG A 231 0.43 -15.86 -17.01
N PRO A 232 0.10 -14.85 -16.19
CA PRO A 232 -0.13 -15.07 -14.77
C PRO A 232 -1.23 -16.12 -14.51
N PRO A 233 -1.17 -16.87 -13.39
CA PRO A 233 -2.24 -17.76 -12.96
C PRO A 233 -3.61 -17.07 -12.99
N LYS A 234 -4.70 -17.81 -13.24
CA LYS A 234 -6.09 -17.30 -13.37
C LYS A 234 -6.36 -16.36 -14.57
N VAL A 235 -5.35 -15.91 -15.33
CA VAL A 235 -5.58 -15.27 -16.64
C VAL A 235 -5.91 -16.37 -17.67
N PRO A 236 -7.08 -16.36 -18.32
CA PRO A 236 -7.45 -17.41 -19.27
C PRO A 236 -6.43 -17.56 -20.39
N ARG A 237 -6.11 -18.80 -20.76
CA ARG A 237 -5.07 -19.10 -21.76
C ARG A 237 -5.60 -19.03 -23.19
N GLU A 238 -6.89 -19.23 -23.33
CA GLU A 238 -7.65 -19.32 -24.58
C GLU A 238 -8.06 -17.92 -25.09
N THR A 239 -8.03 -16.92 -24.21
CA THR A 239 -8.41 -15.55 -24.57
C THR A 239 -7.30 -14.89 -25.38
N ILE A 240 -7.67 -14.31 -26.51
CA ILE A 240 -6.80 -13.43 -27.29
C ILE A 240 -7.20 -11.99 -27.04
N TRP A 241 -6.23 -11.08 -26.95
CA TRP A 241 -6.52 -9.66 -26.86
C TRP A 241 -7.29 -9.22 -28.10
N ARG A 242 -8.45 -8.60 -27.88
CA ARG A 242 -9.24 -7.96 -28.93
C ARG A 242 -9.36 -6.48 -28.57
N PRO A 243 -8.82 -5.56 -29.40
CA PRO A 243 -8.99 -4.12 -29.19
C PRO A 243 -10.46 -3.78 -28.91
N VAL A 244 -10.71 -2.83 -28.01
CA VAL A 244 -12.06 -2.39 -27.58
C VAL A 244 -12.86 -3.44 -26.81
N THR A 245 -12.98 -4.69 -27.27
CA THR A 245 -13.72 -5.75 -26.56
C THR A 245 -13.04 -6.11 -25.23
N THR A 246 -11.72 -6.33 -25.24
CA THR A 246 -10.97 -6.57 -24.00
C THR A 246 -11.06 -5.37 -23.07
N PHE A 247 -11.04 -4.15 -23.60
CA PHE A 247 -11.21 -2.92 -22.82
C PHE A 247 -12.58 -2.86 -22.11
N VAL A 248 -13.68 -3.11 -22.83
CA VAL A 248 -15.03 -3.12 -22.25
C VAL A 248 -15.20 -4.23 -21.20
N LEU A 249 -14.70 -5.44 -21.47
CA LEU A 249 -14.74 -6.53 -20.50
C LEU A 249 -13.96 -6.19 -19.22
N THR A 250 -12.78 -5.60 -19.33
CA THR A 250 -12.02 -5.17 -18.16
C THR A 250 -12.67 -4.02 -17.38
N ILE A 251 -13.55 -3.20 -17.99
CA ILE A 251 -14.40 -2.24 -17.27
C ILE A 251 -15.47 -2.97 -16.46
N ILE A 252 -16.11 -3.99 -17.05
CA ILE A 252 -17.10 -4.81 -16.34
C ILE A 252 -16.44 -5.54 -15.17
N ASP A 253 -15.24 -6.08 -15.36
CA ASP A 253 -14.46 -6.70 -14.29
C ASP A 253 -14.09 -5.69 -13.20
N LEU A 254 -13.69 -4.47 -13.57
CA LEU A 254 -13.41 -3.37 -12.63
C LEU A 254 -14.61 -3.04 -11.74
N LEU A 255 -15.82 -3.03 -12.31
CA LEU A 255 -17.07 -2.77 -11.58
C LEU A 255 -17.43 -3.91 -10.62
N ASN A 256 -17.12 -5.16 -10.98
CA ASN A 256 -17.41 -6.34 -10.15
C ASN A 256 -16.30 -6.68 -9.14
N GLY A 257 -15.06 -6.20 -9.35
CA GLY A 257 -13.89 -6.51 -8.53
C GLY A 257 -13.87 -5.83 -7.16
N MET A 258 -14.90 -5.03 -6.84
CA MET A 258 -15.06 -4.28 -5.59
C MET A 258 -16.25 -4.75 -4.73
N ASP A 259 -16.92 -5.85 -5.09
CA ASP A 259 -18.04 -6.41 -4.32
C ASP A 259 -17.53 -7.41 -3.27
N PHE A 260 -17.64 -7.04 -1.98
CA PHE A 260 -17.04 -7.78 -0.86
C PHE A 260 -18.08 -8.15 0.20
N LYS A 261 -17.97 -9.37 0.74
CA LYS A 261 -18.76 -9.82 1.89
C LYS A 261 -18.04 -9.48 3.21
N PRO A 262 -18.72 -8.87 4.20
CA PRO A 262 -18.12 -8.62 5.50
C PRO A 262 -17.76 -9.91 6.25
N GLY A 263 -16.58 -9.95 6.88
CA GLY A 263 -16.09 -11.06 7.70
C GLY A 263 -15.49 -12.24 6.93
N GLU A 264 -15.69 -12.30 5.61
CA GLU A 264 -15.03 -13.25 4.71
C GLU A 264 -13.85 -12.55 4.04
N PHE A 265 -12.63 -12.88 4.48
CA PHE A 265 -11.40 -12.46 3.80
C PHE A 265 -11.07 -13.54 2.79
N ILE A 266 -11.26 -13.25 1.50
CA ILE A 266 -10.98 -14.18 0.42
C ILE A 266 -10.08 -13.47 -0.58
N ARG A 267 -8.98 -14.11 -0.97
CA ARG A 267 -8.10 -13.62 -2.03
C ARG A 267 -8.83 -13.59 -3.38
N LYS A 268 -9.46 -12.46 -3.69
CA LYS A 268 -10.26 -12.27 -4.91
C LYS A 268 -10.25 -10.80 -5.34
N GLY A 269 -9.94 -10.57 -6.61
CA GLY A 269 -10.00 -9.24 -7.20
C GLY A 269 -9.18 -8.21 -6.40
N HIS A 270 -9.80 -7.08 -6.08
CA HIS A 270 -9.16 -5.96 -5.39
C HIS A 270 -9.30 -6.01 -3.84
N ASP A 271 -9.63 -7.18 -3.27
CA ASP A 271 -9.66 -7.39 -1.82
C ASP A 271 -8.30 -7.85 -1.29
N TYR A 272 -7.56 -6.98 -0.60
CA TYR A 272 -6.25 -7.29 -0.03
C TYR A 272 -6.27 -7.54 1.49
N ARG A 273 -7.46 -7.65 2.11
CA ARG A 273 -7.58 -7.82 3.57
C ARG A 273 -6.90 -9.10 4.07
N MET A 274 -6.93 -10.16 3.27
CA MET A 274 -6.25 -11.43 3.57
C MET A 274 -4.72 -11.29 3.52
N ASP A 275 -4.21 -10.38 2.70
CA ASP A 275 -2.78 -10.17 2.49
C ASP A 275 -2.16 -9.19 3.48
N SER A 276 -2.96 -8.27 4.03
CA SER A 276 -2.50 -7.17 4.88
C SER A 276 -1.52 -7.61 5.98
N ARG A 277 -1.88 -8.63 6.78
CA ARG A 277 -1.02 -9.09 7.88
C ARG A 277 0.27 -9.72 7.37
N GLY A 278 0.16 -10.74 6.51
CA GLY A 278 1.31 -11.49 6.00
C GLY A 278 2.28 -10.60 5.23
N ALA A 279 1.75 -9.72 4.37
CA ALA A 279 2.56 -8.78 3.62
C ALA A 279 3.24 -7.74 4.51
N THR A 280 2.56 -7.23 5.53
CA THR A 280 3.15 -6.29 6.51
C THR A 280 4.29 -6.96 7.29
N ALA A 281 4.07 -8.19 7.77
CA ALA A 281 5.07 -8.94 8.53
C ALA A 281 6.37 -9.13 7.73
N VAL A 282 6.27 -9.54 6.47
CA VAL A 282 7.45 -9.76 5.62
C VAL A 282 8.07 -8.44 5.15
N ALA A 283 7.27 -7.51 4.62
CA ALA A 283 7.78 -6.27 4.03
C ALA A 283 8.50 -5.38 5.04
N PHE A 284 8.04 -5.35 6.30
CA PHE A 284 8.63 -4.49 7.35
C PHE A 284 9.56 -5.25 8.30
N GLY A 285 9.76 -6.56 8.08
CA GLY A 285 10.60 -7.40 8.92
C GLY A 285 10.07 -7.52 10.35
N LEU A 286 8.77 -7.79 10.49
CA LEU A 286 8.05 -7.95 11.75
C LEU A 286 7.58 -9.41 11.88
N PRO A 287 8.50 -10.36 12.18
CA PRO A 287 8.13 -11.76 12.28
C PRO A 287 7.17 -11.99 13.46
N CYS A 288 6.22 -12.90 13.28
CA CYS A 288 5.32 -13.39 14.32
C CYS A 288 5.24 -14.92 14.24
N SER A 289 4.89 -15.58 15.34
CA SER A 289 4.63 -17.02 15.34
C SER A 289 3.31 -17.34 14.64
N ASP A 290 3.12 -18.59 14.21
CA ASP A 290 1.85 -19.04 13.60
C ASP A 290 0.66 -18.79 14.53
N GLU A 291 0.83 -19.00 15.84
CA GLU A 291 -0.22 -18.72 16.84
C GLU A 291 -0.56 -17.22 16.91
N GLN A 292 0.46 -16.35 16.85
CA GLN A 292 0.24 -14.90 16.81
C GLN A 292 -0.42 -14.49 15.49
N ALA A 293 0.01 -15.06 14.36
CA ALA A 293 -0.58 -14.83 13.05
C ALA A 293 -2.07 -15.17 13.03
N ASP A 294 -2.44 -16.37 13.51
CA ASP A 294 -3.82 -16.82 13.62
C ASP A 294 -4.64 -15.94 14.56
N ALA A 295 -4.06 -15.52 15.69
CA ALA A 295 -4.73 -14.63 16.63
C ALA A 295 -5.02 -13.25 16.02
N ILE A 296 -4.08 -12.69 15.26
CA ILE A 296 -4.24 -11.40 14.56
C ILE A 296 -5.31 -11.54 13.48
N ASP A 297 -5.22 -12.55 12.62
CA ASP A 297 -6.18 -12.75 11.54
C ASP A 297 -7.61 -12.96 12.07
N ASN A 298 -7.75 -13.67 13.19
CA ASN A 298 -9.03 -13.82 13.88
C ASN A 298 -9.54 -12.49 14.45
N ALA A 299 -8.68 -11.70 15.10
CA ALA A 299 -9.05 -10.39 15.66
C ALA A 299 -9.55 -9.42 14.58
N LEU A 300 -8.88 -9.38 13.41
CA LEU A 300 -9.26 -8.55 12.27
C LEU A 300 -10.66 -8.94 11.72
N ARG A 301 -10.92 -10.25 11.58
CA ARG A 301 -12.23 -10.75 11.10
C ARG A 301 -13.36 -10.43 12.07
N ILE A 302 -13.16 -10.67 13.37
CA ILE A 302 -14.17 -10.38 14.40
C ILE A 302 -14.53 -8.89 14.38
N ARG A 303 -13.53 -8.03 14.28
CA ARG A 303 -13.74 -6.58 14.26
C ARG A 303 -14.55 -6.11 13.05
N GLU A 304 -14.33 -6.71 11.89
CA GLU A 304 -15.14 -6.41 10.71
C GLU A 304 -16.59 -6.83 10.88
N GLN A 305 -16.83 -8.01 11.45
CA GLN A 305 -18.17 -8.50 11.75
C GLN A 305 -18.90 -7.56 12.72
N ASP A 306 -18.22 -7.10 13.78
CA ASP A 306 -18.77 -6.15 14.74
C ASP A 306 -19.14 -4.81 14.08
N TRP A 307 -18.28 -4.28 13.20
CA TRP A 307 -18.58 -3.05 12.47
C TRP A 307 -19.73 -3.23 11.48
N ALA A 308 -19.79 -4.36 10.79
CA ALA A 308 -20.89 -4.68 9.88
C ALA A 308 -22.22 -4.76 10.65
N ALA A 309 -22.24 -5.43 11.80
CA ALA A 309 -23.41 -5.52 12.67
C ALA A 309 -23.88 -4.13 13.15
N ARG A 310 -22.95 -3.27 13.60
CA ARG A 310 -23.27 -1.90 14.02
C ARG A 310 -23.85 -1.06 12.89
N ARG A 311 -23.36 -1.21 11.66
CA ARG A 311 -23.89 -0.51 10.47
C ARG A 311 -25.31 -0.94 10.09
N LEU A 312 -25.68 -2.19 10.36
CA LEU A 312 -27.03 -2.69 10.14
C LEU A 312 -28.02 -2.17 11.18
N VAL A 313 -27.58 -1.96 12.42
CA VAL A 313 -28.42 -1.43 13.52
C VAL A 313 -28.61 0.10 13.42
N ALA A 314 -27.68 0.81 12.79
CA ALA A 314 -27.73 2.27 12.62
C ALA A 314 -28.58 2.76 11.43
N ARG A 315 -29.30 1.85 10.74
CA ARG A 315 -30.26 2.16 9.67
C ARG A 315 -31.68 2.00 10.16
#